data_AF-A0AAW1L0G3-F1
#
_entry.id   AF-A0AAW1L0G3-F1
#
_cell.length_a   1.000
_cell.length_b   1.000
_cell.length_c   1.000
_cell.angle_alpha   90.00
_cell.angle_beta   90.00
_cell.angle_gamma   90.00
#
_symmetry.space_group_name_H-M   'P 1'
#
loop_
_entity.id
_entity.type
_entity.pdbx_description
1 polymer ?
#
loop_
_entity_poly.entity_id
_entity_poly.type
_entity_poly.pdbx_seq_one_letter_code
_entity_poly.pdbx_strand_id
1 'polypeptide(L)'
;MDTSIKITLLLVTLFFVATKGAANQSNVAQSLSKSNEFQKCENGLGTKCGHSIYQHLQNCENGLGTKCGHLIYKNVFESKTEVSKDCCSRLLTVGKDCHDLLTEVTIVYKRLTEKHAKEIWLKNDKVWEQCQTE
;
A
#
# COMPACT_ATOMS: atom_id res chain seq x y z
N MET A 1 -13.45 44.08 -26.38
CA MET A 1 -12.94 43.01 -25.49
C MET A 1 -13.92 41.87 -25.55
N ASP A 2 -13.49 40.78 -26.18
CA ASP A 2 -14.34 39.76 -26.80
C ASP A 2 -14.88 38.76 -25.77
N THR A 3 -16.20 38.55 -25.77
CA THR A 3 -16.93 37.61 -24.89
C THR A 3 -16.45 36.16 -25.07
N SER A 4 -15.83 35.83 -26.20
CA SER A 4 -15.29 34.51 -26.53
C SER A 4 -14.09 34.11 -25.64
N ILE A 5 -13.34 35.08 -25.12
CA ILE A 5 -12.16 34.81 -24.27
C ILE A 5 -12.57 34.34 -22.87
N LYS A 6 -13.71 34.83 -22.34
CA LYS A 6 -14.20 34.47 -21.00
C LYS A 6 -14.79 33.06 -20.94
N ILE A 7 -15.47 32.62 -22.01
CA ILE A 7 -16.06 31.27 -22.09
C ILE A 7 -14.95 30.21 -22.22
N THR A 8 -13.89 30.53 -22.97
CA THR A 8 -12.73 29.65 -23.14
C THR A 8 -11.99 29.43 -21.82
N LEU A 9 -11.88 30.46 -20.96
CA LEU A 9 -11.22 30.34 -19.66
C LEU A 9 -11.98 29.44 -18.66
N LEU A 10 -13.32 29.48 -18.67
CA LEU A 10 -14.18 28.68 -17.78
C LEU A 10 -14.14 27.18 -18.10
N LEU A 11 -14.01 26.82 -19.38
CA LEU A 11 -13.92 25.42 -19.79
C LEU A 11 -12.56 24.80 -19.45
N VAL A 12 -11.47 25.57 -19.58
CA VAL A 12 -10.12 25.09 -19.20
C VAL A 12 -10.04 24.80 -17.70
N THR A 13 -10.69 25.59 -16.85
CA THR A 13 -10.73 25.31 -15.40
C THR A 13 -11.51 24.04 -15.03
N LEU A 14 -12.51 23.65 -15.81
CA LEU A 14 -13.26 22.40 -15.57
C LEU A 14 -12.46 21.15 -15.95
N PHE A 15 -11.56 21.24 -16.93
CA PHE A 15 -10.67 20.12 -17.27
C PHE A 15 -9.59 19.86 -16.21
N PHE A 16 -9.07 20.90 -15.54
CA PHE A 16 -8.05 20.72 -14.50
C PHE A 16 -8.59 20.17 -13.17
N VAL A 17 -9.90 20.23 -12.92
CA VAL A 17 -10.51 19.67 -11.70
C VAL A 17 -10.76 18.15 -11.81
N ALA A 18 -10.66 17.55 -13.00
CA ALA A 18 -11.04 16.17 -13.24
C ALA A 18 -9.94 15.09 -13.03
N THR A 19 -8.73 15.44 -12.58
CA THR A 19 -7.63 14.44 -12.45
C THR A 19 -7.10 14.20 -11.04
N LYS A 20 -7.58 14.91 -10.01
CA LYS A 20 -7.25 14.58 -8.61
C LYS A 20 -8.34 13.70 -8.00
N GLY A 21 -8.37 12.43 -8.37
CA GLY A 21 -9.31 11.48 -7.76
C GLY A 21 -9.37 10.09 -8.39
N ALA A 22 -8.74 9.87 -9.54
CA ALA A 22 -8.68 8.55 -10.19
C ALA A 22 -7.40 7.79 -9.81
N ALA A 23 -7.21 7.53 -8.52
CA ALA A 23 -6.19 6.61 -8.03
C ALA A 23 -6.74 5.79 -6.86
N ASN A 24 -7.76 4.95 -7.08
CA ASN A 24 -8.06 3.88 -6.11
C ASN A 24 -8.95 2.71 -6.60
N GLN A 25 -9.09 2.49 -7.90
CA GLN A 25 -9.80 1.30 -8.40
C GLN A 25 -8.84 0.26 -8.97
N SER A 26 -7.75 0.71 -9.61
CA SER A 26 -6.69 -0.17 -10.11
C SER A 26 -5.97 -0.91 -8.98
N ASN A 27 -5.63 -0.22 -7.88
CA ASN A 27 -4.83 -0.80 -6.80
C ASN A 27 -5.62 -1.83 -5.97
N VAL A 28 -6.91 -1.60 -5.75
CA VAL A 28 -7.78 -2.53 -5.02
C VAL A 28 -8.06 -3.77 -5.87
N ALA A 29 -8.37 -3.60 -7.16
CA ALA A 29 -8.56 -4.73 -8.07
C ALA A 29 -7.27 -5.55 -8.23
N GLN A 30 -6.11 -4.88 -8.25
CA GLN A 30 -4.81 -5.53 -8.30
C GLN A 30 -4.49 -6.28 -7.00
N SER A 31 -4.76 -5.70 -5.83
CA SER A 31 -4.61 -6.37 -4.53
C SER A 31 -5.58 -7.55 -4.37
N LEU A 32 -6.83 -7.42 -4.80
CA LEU A 32 -7.78 -8.53 -4.85
C LEU A 32 -7.36 -9.62 -5.84
N SER A 33 -6.73 -9.27 -6.97
CA SER A 33 -6.17 -10.25 -7.90
C SER A 33 -4.98 -11.00 -7.29
N LYS A 34 -4.09 -10.31 -6.58
CA LYS A 34 -2.97 -10.91 -5.84
C LYS A 34 -3.43 -11.77 -4.67
N SER A 35 -4.48 -11.37 -3.95
CA SER A 35 -5.08 -12.17 -2.88
C SER A 35 -5.75 -13.43 -3.44
N ASN A 36 -6.38 -13.34 -4.62
CA ASN A 36 -6.93 -14.51 -5.32
C ASN A 36 -5.84 -15.46 -5.84
N GLU A 37 -4.67 -14.94 -6.24
CA GLU A 37 -3.49 -15.75 -6.55
C GLU A 37 -2.90 -16.42 -5.30
N PHE A 38 -2.83 -15.71 -4.18
CA PHE A 38 -2.43 -16.24 -2.88
C PHE A 38 -3.39 -17.34 -2.40
N GLN A 39 -4.71 -17.13 -2.53
CA GLN A 39 -5.75 -18.10 -2.15
C GLN A 39 -5.83 -19.30 -3.12
N LYS A 40 -5.42 -19.12 -4.38
CA LYS A 40 -5.18 -20.24 -5.31
C LYS A 40 -3.97 -21.08 -4.92
N CYS A 41 -2.98 -20.52 -4.23
CA CYS A 41 -1.81 -21.25 -3.75
C CYS A 41 -2.13 -22.13 -2.52
N GLU A 42 -3.12 -21.76 -1.70
CA GLU A 42 -3.57 -22.61 -0.57
C GLU A 42 -4.33 -23.87 -1.02
N ASN A 43 -5.03 -23.80 -2.17
CA ASN A 43 -5.96 -24.85 -2.60
C ASN A 43 -5.39 -25.84 -3.64
N GLY A 44 -4.09 -25.78 -3.97
CA GLY A 44 -3.49 -26.66 -4.96
C GLY A 44 -2.02 -26.93 -4.69
N LEU A 45 -1.66 -28.22 -4.56
CA LEU A 45 -0.27 -28.69 -4.57
C LEU A 45 0.43 -28.31 -5.89
N GLY A 46 1.00 -27.11 -5.91
CA GLY A 46 1.96 -26.65 -6.89
C GLY A 46 3.10 -25.97 -6.16
N THR A 47 4.14 -26.73 -5.82
CA THR A 47 5.31 -26.32 -5.02
C THR A 47 6.12 -25.13 -5.58
N LYS A 48 5.70 -24.53 -6.70
CA LYS A 48 6.37 -23.39 -7.34
C LYS A 48 5.73 -22.03 -7.09
N CYS A 49 4.42 -21.91 -6.84
CA CYS A 49 3.79 -20.60 -6.60
C CYS A 49 3.85 -20.15 -5.13
N GLY A 50 3.94 -21.09 -4.17
CA GLY A 50 4.11 -20.75 -2.75
C GLY A 50 5.55 -20.43 -2.35
N HIS A 51 6.55 -20.99 -3.03
CA HIS A 51 7.94 -20.88 -2.60
C HIS A 51 8.51 -19.47 -2.81
N SER A 52 8.25 -18.84 -3.96
CA SER A 52 8.81 -17.52 -4.27
C SER A 52 8.16 -16.40 -3.46
N ILE A 53 6.84 -16.43 -3.28
CA ILE A 53 6.13 -15.42 -2.48
C ILE A 53 6.46 -15.56 -1.00
N TYR A 54 6.57 -16.79 -0.50
CA TYR A 54 6.97 -17.05 0.88
C TYR A 54 8.42 -16.60 1.14
N GLN A 55 9.35 -16.92 0.23
CA GLN A 55 10.72 -16.41 0.31
C GLN A 55 10.77 -14.88 0.27
N HIS A 56 9.97 -14.25 -0.59
CA HIS A 56 9.92 -12.80 -0.67
C HIS A 56 9.38 -12.18 0.63
N LEU A 57 8.28 -12.73 1.17
CA LEU A 57 7.74 -12.34 2.47
C LEU A 57 8.79 -12.48 3.59
N GLN A 58 9.47 -13.63 3.66
CA GLN A 58 10.55 -13.86 4.63
C GLN A 58 11.69 -12.84 4.48
N ASN A 59 12.09 -12.52 3.25
CA ASN A 59 13.12 -11.51 2.99
C ASN A 59 12.68 -10.12 3.45
N CYS A 60 11.41 -9.76 3.25
CA CYS A 60 10.83 -8.52 3.76
C CYS A 60 10.84 -8.47 5.29
N GLU A 61 10.38 -9.53 5.95
CA GLU A 61 10.36 -9.64 7.42
C GLU A 61 11.78 -9.56 8.01
N ASN A 62 12.73 -10.29 7.41
CA ASN A 62 14.12 -10.32 7.85
C ASN A 62 14.82 -8.98 7.63
N GLY A 63 14.60 -8.33 6.48
CA GLY A 63 15.20 -7.04 6.16
C GLY A 63 14.72 -5.91 7.06
N LEU A 64 13.43 -5.92 7.43
CA LEU A 64 12.89 -5.00 8.42
C LEU A 64 13.38 -5.32 9.84
N GLY A 65 13.42 -6.61 10.18
CA GLY A 65 13.71 -7.08 11.52
C GLY A 65 12.55 -6.85 12.50
N THR A 66 12.52 -7.63 13.58
CA THR A 66 11.38 -7.71 14.50
C THR A 66 10.99 -6.37 15.11
N LYS A 67 11.98 -5.55 15.52
CA LYS A 67 11.72 -4.25 16.16
C LYS A 67 11.01 -3.28 15.22
N CYS A 68 11.53 -3.11 14.00
CA CYS A 68 10.96 -2.18 13.04
C CYS A 68 9.67 -2.70 12.42
N GLY A 69 9.59 -4.00 12.12
CA GLY A 69 8.34 -4.63 11.68
C GLY A 69 7.20 -4.41 12.66
N HIS A 70 7.45 -4.59 13.97
CA HIS A 70 6.45 -4.32 15.01
C HIS A 70 6.05 -2.84 15.10
N LEU A 71 7.01 -1.92 14.99
CA LEU A 71 6.71 -0.48 15.03
C LEU A 71 5.88 -0.05 13.82
N ILE A 72 6.23 -0.50 12.62
CA ILE A 72 5.50 -0.19 11.38
C ILE A 72 4.09 -0.79 11.45
N TYR A 73 3.97 -2.05 11.85
CA TYR A 73 2.68 -2.69 12.09
C TYR A 73 1.79 -1.86 13.03
N LYS A 74 2.35 -1.35 14.14
CA LYS A 74 1.60 -0.50 15.08
C LYS A 74 1.15 0.82 14.47
N ASN A 75 1.98 1.45 13.65
CA ASN A 75 1.60 2.69 12.98
C ASN A 75 0.51 2.46 11.94
N VAL A 76 0.58 1.37 11.16
CA VAL A 76 -0.41 1.02 10.14
C VAL A 76 -1.73 0.51 10.74
N PHE A 77 -1.68 -0.41 11.70
CA PHE A 77 -2.88 -1.11 12.19
C PHE A 77 -3.44 -0.57 13.51
N GLU A 78 -2.66 0.14 14.32
CA GLU A 78 -3.06 0.65 15.63
C GLU A 78 -3.02 2.19 15.73
N SER A 79 -2.68 2.89 14.64
CA SER A 79 -2.60 4.38 14.57
C SER A 79 -1.72 5.00 15.67
N LYS A 80 -0.48 4.51 15.81
CA LYS A 80 0.47 4.98 16.83
C LYS A 80 1.44 6.07 16.34
N THR A 81 2.46 6.30 17.17
CA THR A 81 3.17 7.54 17.49
C THR A 81 3.98 8.19 16.38
N GLU A 82 4.69 7.41 15.57
CA GLU A 82 5.62 7.78 14.49
C GLU A 82 6.56 6.59 14.27
N VAL A 83 7.15 6.45 13.07
CA VAL A 83 8.22 5.49 12.79
C VAL A 83 9.56 6.20 12.98
N SER A 84 10.51 5.57 13.66
CA SER A 84 11.84 6.16 13.87
C SER A 84 12.71 6.12 12.60
N LYS A 85 13.63 7.09 12.45
CA LYS A 85 14.66 7.14 11.39
C LYS A 85 15.35 5.83 11.03
N ASP A 86 15.81 5.06 12.01
CA ASP A 86 16.43 3.75 11.75
C ASP A 86 15.44 2.78 11.07
N CYS A 87 14.20 2.74 11.54
CA CYS A 87 13.15 1.91 10.96
C CYS A 87 12.67 2.42 9.61
N CYS A 88 12.64 3.74 9.39
CA CYS A 88 12.38 4.30 8.07
C CYS A 88 13.50 3.97 7.08
N SER A 89 14.77 4.06 7.47
CA SER A 89 15.90 3.64 6.65
C SER A 89 15.80 2.17 6.24
N ARG A 90 15.42 1.28 7.18
CA ARG A 90 15.22 -0.15 6.89
C ARG A 90 14.02 -0.38 5.98
N LEU A 91 12.91 0.30 6.22
CA LEU A 91 11.70 0.22 5.40
C LEU A 91 11.99 0.65 3.96
N LEU A 92 12.70 1.77 3.77
CA LEU A 92 13.12 2.23 2.44
C LEU A 92 14.11 1.25 1.77
N THR A 93 14.98 0.60 2.56
CA THR A 93 15.93 -0.39 2.04
C THR A 93 15.24 -1.64 1.52
N VAL A 94 14.24 -2.17 2.25
CA VAL A 94 13.45 -3.32 1.76
C VAL A 94 12.45 -2.95 0.67
N GLY A 95 12.10 -1.66 0.57
CA GLY A 95 11.29 -1.10 -0.51
C GLY A 95 9.78 -1.13 -0.28
N LYS A 96 9.05 -0.38 -1.12
CA LYS A 96 7.59 -0.24 -1.01
C LYS A 96 6.87 -1.56 -1.21
N ASP A 97 7.40 -2.41 -2.09
CA ASP A 97 6.82 -3.73 -2.35
C ASP A 97 6.78 -4.58 -1.07
N CYS A 98 7.83 -4.55 -0.24
CA CYS A 98 7.83 -5.24 1.05
C CYS A 98 6.84 -4.63 2.04
N HIS A 99 6.73 -3.30 2.09
CA HIS A 99 5.76 -2.60 2.94
C HIS A 99 4.33 -3.00 2.60
N ASP A 100 4.00 -2.94 1.31
CA ASP A 100 2.67 -3.25 0.78
C ASP A 100 2.35 -4.75 0.96
N LEU A 101 3.32 -5.65 0.71
CA LEU A 101 3.14 -7.09 0.87
C LEU A 101 2.82 -7.47 2.33
N LEU A 102 3.58 -6.92 3.29
CA LEU A 102 3.36 -7.19 4.71
C LEU A 102 1.99 -6.70 5.17
N THR A 103 1.55 -5.54 4.68
CA THR A 103 0.21 -5.01 4.93
C THR A 103 -0.87 -5.89 4.30
N GLU A 104 -0.71 -6.29 3.03
CA GLU A 104 -1.66 -7.13 2.29
C GLU A 104 -1.86 -8.50 2.97
N VAL A 105 -0.76 -9.20 3.28
CA VAL A 105 -0.81 -10.48 4.01
C VAL A 105 -1.51 -10.33 5.36
N THR A 106 -1.26 -9.24 6.08
CA THR A 106 -1.91 -8.99 7.37
C THR A 106 -3.41 -8.73 7.23
N ILE A 107 -3.84 -7.97 6.21
CA ILE A 107 -5.26 -7.72 5.91
C ILE A 107 -5.97 -9.05 5.62
N VAL A 108 -5.37 -9.88 4.76
CA VAL A 108 -5.91 -11.20 4.36
C VAL A 108 -5.99 -12.13 5.58
N TYR A 109 -4.89 -12.26 6.34
CA TYR A 109 -4.82 -13.12 7.53
C TYR A 109 -5.86 -12.73 8.58
N LYS A 110 -6.05 -11.42 8.82
CA LYS A 110 -7.03 -10.90 9.77
C LYS A 110 -8.47 -10.89 9.25
N ARG A 111 -8.68 -11.22 7.96
CA ARG A 111 -9.99 -11.20 7.30
C ARG A 111 -10.71 -9.86 7.51
N LEU A 112 -10.00 -8.76 7.30
CA LEU A 112 -10.58 -7.42 7.45
C LEU A 112 -11.64 -7.16 6.37
N THR A 113 -12.69 -6.41 6.73
CA THR A 113 -13.69 -5.94 5.76
C THR A 113 -13.06 -4.98 4.76
N GLU A 114 -13.64 -4.84 3.58
CA GLU A 114 -13.16 -3.88 2.56
C GLU A 114 -13.04 -2.46 3.10
N LYS A 115 -13.99 -2.04 3.96
CA LYS A 115 -13.96 -0.74 4.61
C LYS A 115 -12.70 -0.58 5.48
N HIS A 116 -12.44 -1.54 6.36
CA HIS A 116 -11.24 -1.49 7.21
C HIS A 116 -9.96 -1.62 6.39
N ALA A 117 -9.94 -2.45 5.34
CA ALA A 117 -8.79 -2.58 4.45
C ALA A 117 -8.45 -1.24 3.77
N LYS A 118 -9.44 -0.48 3.29
CA LYS A 118 -9.24 0.87 2.74
C LYS A 118 -8.61 1.82 3.75
N GLU A 119 -9.08 1.81 5.00
CA GLU A 119 -8.51 2.63 6.07
C GLU A 119 -7.06 2.22 6.40
N ILE A 120 -6.75 0.93 6.38
CA ILE A 120 -5.39 0.41 6.57
C ILE A 120 -4.45 0.84 5.43
N TRP A 121 -4.89 0.76 4.18
CA TRP A 121 -4.08 1.19 3.04
C TRP A 121 -3.74 2.68 3.08
N LEU A 122 -4.67 3.54 3.50
CA LEU A 122 -4.38 4.96 3.72
C LEU A 122 -3.28 5.18 4.77
N LYS A 123 -3.29 4.39 5.85
CA LYS A 123 -2.25 4.46 6.89
C LYS A 123 -0.92 3.88 6.41
N ASN A 124 -0.98 2.80 5.62
CA ASN A 124 0.18 2.21 4.95
C ASN A 124 0.91 3.26 4.11
N ASP A 125 0.18 3.95 3.24
CA ASP A 125 0.76 4.99 2.37
C ASP A 125 1.30 6.16 3.19
N LYS A 126 0.59 6.59 4.25
CA LYS A 126 1.08 7.64 5.15
C LYS A 126 2.42 7.29 5.81
N VAL A 127 2.59 6.04 6.26
CA VAL A 127 3.86 5.58 6.86
C VAL A 127 4.99 5.60 5.82
N TRP A 128 4.69 5.19 4.58
CA TRP A 128 5.66 5.22 3.49
C TRP A 128 6.08 6.65 3.12
N GLU A 129 5.12 7.57 3.03
CA GLU A 129 5.36 9.00 2.81
C GLU A 129 6.20 9.63 3.92
N GLN A 130 5.86 9.35 5.19
CA GLN A 130 6.63 9.80 6.34
C GLN A 130 8.11 9.41 6.19
N CYS A 131 8.38 8.14 5.88
CA CYS A 131 9.76 7.65 5.79
C CYS A 131 10.56 8.23 4.62
N GLN A 132 9.91 8.65 3.53
CA GLN A 132 10.60 9.32 2.42
C GLN A 132 11.06 10.75 2.77
N THR A 133 10.51 11.33 3.84
CA THR A 133 10.76 12.73 4.23
C THR A 133 11.65 12.89 5.46
N GLU A 134 12.12 11.78 6.07
CA GLU A 134 12.93 11.77 7.30
C GLU A 134 14.44 12.02 7.12
#